data_AF-A0A7C6SZZ6-F1
#
_entry.id   AF-A0A7C6SZZ6-F1
#
_cell.length_a   1.000
_cell.length_b   1.000
_cell.length_c   1.000
_cell.angle_alpha   90.00
_cell.angle_beta   90.00
_cell.angle_gamma   90.00
#
_symmetry.space_group_name_H-M   'P 1'
#
loop_
_entity.id
_entity.type
_entity.pdbx_description
1 polymer ?
#
loop_
_entity_poly.entity_id
_entity_poly.type
_entity_poly.pdbx_seq_one_letter_code
_entity_poly.pdbx_strand_id
1 'polypeptide(L)'
;MVGIGSIVHFVMPAGPSRGEHRPAIVVTEPIDGRVNLQVFIDGSNDGYPHTRSTVWMQAVPYSETMEPGTWHEIETEEPLEEPPEEPPEEPPEEPPEEPPEE
;
A
#
# COMPACT_ATOMS: atom_id res chain seq x y z
N MET A 1 -4.64 6.88 -11.70
CA MET A 1 -4.39 8.33 -11.87
C MET A 1 -4.68 9.01 -10.54
N VAL A 2 -3.65 9.55 -9.90
CA VAL A 2 -3.77 10.27 -8.62
C VAL A 2 -4.31 11.68 -8.88
N GLY A 3 -5.27 12.12 -8.08
CA GLY A 3 -5.89 13.45 -8.16
C GLY A 3 -6.27 13.99 -6.78
N ILE A 4 -6.98 15.11 -6.74
CA ILE A 4 -7.47 15.68 -5.48
C ILE A 4 -8.31 14.65 -4.72
N GLY A 5 -8.02 14.47 -3.44
CA GLY A 5 -8.69 13.51 -2.56
C GLY A 5 -8.07 12.12 -2.55
N SER A 6 -7.12 11.81 -3.44
CA SER A 6 -6.37 10.56 -3.39
C SER A 6 -5.51 10.48 -2.12
N ILE A 7 -5.48 9.28 -1.52
CA ILE A 7 -4.58 8.96 -0.39
C ILE A 7 -3.28 8.43 -0.98
N VAL A 8 -2.16 8.96 -0.51
CA VAL A 8 -0.79 8.63 -0.95
C VAL A 8 0.13 8.49 0.24
N HIS A 9 1.34 7.97 0.03
CA HIS A 9 2.41 8.01 1.02
C HIS A 9 3.30 9.23 0.81
N PHE A 10 3.61 9.92 1.92
CA PHE A 10 4.61 10.98 1.98
C PHE A 10 5.79 10.50 2.82
N VAL A 11 7.00 10.67 2.30
CA VAL A 11 8.23 10.26 2.98
C VAL A 11 8.75 11.44 3.81
N MET A 12 8.88 11.27 5.12
CA MET A 12 9.24 12.36 6.03
C MET A 12 10.66 12.89 5.74
N PRO A 13 10.84 14.20 5.49
CA PRO A 13 12.13 14.75 5.05
C PRO A 13 13.14 14.94 6.19
N ALA A 14 12.67 15.09 7.43
CA ALA A 14 13.47 15.45 8.59
C ALA A 14 12.79 14.99 9.89
N GLY A 15 13.48 15.20 11.01
CA GLY A 15 12.98 14.83 12.33
C GLY A 15 13.34 13.39 12.73
N PRO A 16 12.84 12.92 13.88
CA PRO A 16 13.13 11.57 14.38
C PRO A 16 12.69 10.47 13.42
N SER A 17 11.56 10.68 12.72
CA SER A 17 11.00 9.75 11.74
C SER A 17 11.41 10.04 10.30
N ARG A 18 12.57 10.68 10.07
CA ARG A 18 13.07 10.93 8.70
C ARG A 18 13.17 9.62 7.91
N GLY A 19 12.62 9.63 6.69
CA GLY A 19 12.59 8.46 5.81
C GLY A 19 11.41 7.52 6.06
N GLU A 20 10.65 7.70 7.14
CA GLU A 20 9.42 6.95 7.36
C GLU A 20 8.26 7.50 6.52
N HIS A 21 7.29 6.63 6.25
CA HIS A 21 6.09 6.95 5.49
C HIS A 21 4.98 7.45 6.40
N ARG A 22 4.25 8.45 5.92
CA ARG A 22 3.02 8.96 6.53
C ARG A 22 1.91 9.04 5.49
N PRO A 23 0.67 8.69 5.86
CA PRO A 23 -0.45 8.85 4.94
C PRO A 23 -0.71 10.33 4.70
N ALA A 24 -1.04 10.68 3.47
CA ALA A 24 -1.36 12.04 3.08
C ALA A 24 -2.51 12.07 2.07
N ILE A 25 -3.25 13.18 2.05
CA ILE A 25 -4.27 13.44 1.03
C ILE A 25 -3.76 14.50 0.06
N VAL A 26 -3.91 14.24 -1.23
CA VAL A 26 -3.65 15.22 -2.29
C VAL A 26 -4.73 16.29 -2.26
N VAL A 27 -4.33 17.55 -2.12
CA VAL A 27 -5.27 18.69 -1.95
C VAL A 27 -5.26 19.68 -3.12
N THR A 28 -4.40 19.46 -4.11
CA THR A 28 -4.36 20.23 -5.37
C THR A 28 -4.16 19.32 -6.56
N GLU A 29 -4.53 19.78 -7.75
CA GLU A 29 -4.15 19.11 -8.98
C GLU A 29 -2.61 19.12 -9.13
N PRO A 30 -2.02 18.09 -9.77
CA PRO A 30 -0.60 18.09 -10.07
C PRO A 30 -0.21 19.23 -11.01
N ILE A 31 0.79 20.01 -10.61
CA ILE A 31 1.41 21.06 -11.44
C ILE A 31 2.89 20.69 -11.56
N ASP A 32 3.37 20.47 -12.78
CA ASP A 32 4.75 20.04 -13.06
C ASP A 32 5.19 18.81 -12.25
N GLY A 33 4.29 17.83 -12.10
CA GLY A 33 4.55 16.60 -11.35
C GLY A 33 4.62 16.77 -9.82
N ARG A 34 4.18 17.93 -9.31
CA ARG A 34 4.15 18.26 -7.88
C ARG A 34 2.73 18.47 -7.38
N VAL A 35 2.50 18.14 -6.12
CA VAL A 35 1.20 18.31 -5.46
C VAL A 35 1.37 18.97 -4.09
N ASN A 36 0.30 19.58 -3.59
CA ASN A 36 0.20 19.90 -2.17
C ASN A 36 -0.45 18.74 -1.43
N LEU A 37 0.00 18.50 -0.20
CA LEU A 37 -0.44 17.39 0.62
C LEU A 37 -0.90 17.86 2.00
N GLN A 38 -2.01 17.30 2.47
CA GLN A 38 -2.33 17.25 3.89
C GLN A 38 -1.79 15.93 4.45
N VAL A 39 -0.66 15.98 5.14
CA VAL A 39 0.02 14.81 5.71
C VAL A 39 -0.47 14.59 7.14
N PHE A 40 -0.84 13.35 7.47
CA PHE A 40 -1.17 12.94 8.84
C PHE A 40 0.10 12.51 9.57
N ILE A 41 0.35 13.10 10.73
CA ILE A 41 1.59 12.91 11.49
C ILE A 41 1.30 12.30 12.86
N ASP A 42 2.30 11.61 13.40
CA ASP A 42 2.29 10.98 14.72
C ASP A 42 2.81 11.94 15.81
N GLY A 43 2.33 13.19 15.77
CA GLY A 43 2.62 14.22 16.76
C GLY A 43 4.09 14.32 17.15
N SER A 44 4.39 14.05 18.44
CA SER A 44 5.73 14.18 19.01
C SER A 44 6.74 13.16 18.48
N ASN A 45 6.29 12.01 17.99
CA ASN A 45 7.20 11.02 17.39
C ASN A 45 7.79 11.56 16.08
N ASP A 46 7.02 12.36 15.34
CA ASP A 46 7.46 13.07 14.14
C ASP A 46 8.17 14.40 14.44
N GLY A 47 8.34 14.76 15.71
CA GLY A 47 8.95 16.03 16.13
C GLY A 47 7.99 17.23 16.11
N TYR A 48 6.67 17.00 16.07
CA TYR A 48 5.65 18.04 16.16
C TYR A 48 4.96 18.04 17.54
N PRO A 49 4.30 19.13 17.96
CA PRO A 49 3.47 19.10 19.16
C PRO A 49 2.36 18.03 19.05
N HIS A 50 2.07 17.32 20.14
CA HIS A 50 1.01 16.29 20.21
C HIS A 50 -0.40 16.82 19.86
N THR A 51 -0.61 18.13 19.96
CA THR A 51 -1.86 18.80 19.55
C THR A 51 -2.01 18.94 18.04
N ARG A 52 -0.98 18.56 17.27
CA ARG A 52 -0.97 18.64 15.81
C ARG A 52 -1.06 17.24 15.22
N SER A 53 -2.18 16.95 14.59
CA SER A 53 -2.42 15.68 13.88
C SER A 53 -2.04 15.72 12.41
N THR A 54 -1.86 16.92 11.84
CA THR A 54 -1.59 17.09 10.42
C THR A 54 -0.64 18.25 10.11
N VAL A 55 0.10 18.12 9.01
CA VAL A 55 0.97 19.16 8.45
C VAL A 55 0.66 19.36 6.98
N TRP A 56 0.73 20.61 6.54
CA TRP A 56 0.55 20.98 5.15
C TRP A 56 1.92 20.99 4.47
N MET A 57 2.08 20.24 3.38
CA MET A 57 3.30 20.21 2.57
C MET A 57 3.01 20.76 1.18
N GLN A 58 3.88 21.64 0.70
CA GLN A 58 3.70 22.35 -0.57
C GLN A 58 4.64 21.83 -1.65
N ALA A 59 4.14 21.78 -2.88
CA ALA A 59 4.92 21.49 -4.08
C ALA A 59 5.78 20.21 -3.97
N VAL A 60 5.21 19.17 -3.36
CA VAL A 60 5.88 17.88 -3.10
C VAL A 60 6.03 17.12 -4.41
N PRO A 61 7.26 16.74 -4.80
CA PRO A 61 7.50 15.98 -6.02
C PRO A 61 7.13 14.51 -5.84
N TYR A 62 6.64 13.90 -6.92
CA TYR A 62 6.49 12.45 -7.01
C TYR A 62 7.85 11.75 -7.08
N SER A 63 8.00 10.58 -6.47
CA SER A 63 9.17 9.72 -6.63
C SER A 63 8.86 8.25 -6.43
N GLU A 64 9.18 7.42 -7.42
CA GLU A 64 9.10 5.95 -7.30
C GLU A 64 10.18 5.38 -6.37
N THR A 65 11.28 6.09 -6.19
CA THR A 65 12.38 5.67 -5.31
C THR A 65 12.17 6.04 -3.85
N MET A 66 11.03 6.68 -3.52
CA MET A 66 10.59 6.97 -2.16
C MET A 66 11.62 7.77 -1.34
N GLU A 67 12.26 8.75 -1.96
CA GLU A 67 13.25 9.60 -1.29
C GLU A 67 12.58 10.51 -0.23
N PRO A 68 13.28 10.87 0.87
CA PRO A 68 12.74 11.80 1.87
C PRO A 68 12.27 13.13 1.27
N GLY A 69 11.06 13.56 1.61
CA GLY A 69 10.43 14.77 1.10
C GLY A 69 9.67 14.61 -0.22
N THR A 70 9.46 13.37 -0.66
CA THR A 70 8.69 13.03 -1.87
C THR A 70 7.38 12.33 -1.50
N TRP A 71 6.52 12.11 -2.50
CA TRP A 71 5.33 11.28 -2.36
C TRP A 71 5.28 10.18 -3.42
N HIS A 72 4.56 9.11 -3.13
CA HIS A 72 4.33 8.01 -4.06
C HIS A 72 2.97 7.34 -3.84
N GLU A 73 2.52 6.56 -4.83
CA GLU A 73 1.33 5.74 -4.71
C GLU A 73 1.53 4.64 -3.65
N ILE A 74 0.42 4.22 -3.03
CA ILE A 74 0.45 3.12 -2.05
C ILE A 74 0.72 1.83 -2.81
N GLU A 75 1.72 1.08 -2.38
CA GLU A 75 1.97 -0.26 -2.89
C GLU A 75 0.79 -1.15 -2.51
N THR A 76 0.03 -1.59 -3.52
CA THR A 76 -0.90 -2.70 -3.35
C THR A 76 -0.12 -3.99 -3.59
N GLU A 77 -0.10 -4.89 -2.60
CA GLU A 77 0.34 -6.26 -2.85
C GLU A 77 -0.52 -6.82 -3.98
N GLU A 78 0.13 -7.36 -5.03
CA GLU A 78 -0.61 -8.12 -6.04
C GLU A 78 -1.34 -9.26 -5.31
N PRO A 79 -2.62 -9.51 -5.65
CA PRO A 79 -3.34 -10.63 -5.05
C PRO A 79 -2.50 -11.88 -5.27
N LEU A 80 -2.22 -12.60 -4.16
CA LEU A 80 -1.58 -13.91 -4.21
C LEU A 80 -2.31 -14.73 -5.28
N GLU A 81 -1.59 -15.17 -6.32
CA GLU A 81 -2.18 -16.06 -7.33
C GLU A 81 -2.85 -17.22 -6.58
N GLU A 82 -4.16 -17.37 -6.73
CA GLU A 82 -4.88 -18.48 -6.09
C GLU A 82 -4.20 -19.77 -6.57
N PRO A 83 -3.81 -20.68 -5.64
CA PRO A 83 -3.20 -21.93 -6.05
C PRO A 83 -4.16 -22.64 -7.02
N PRO A 84 -3.63 -23.31 -8.06
CA PRO A 84 -4.48 -23.99 -9.03
C PRO A 84 -5.41 -24.95 -8.29
N GLU A 85 -6.72 -24.90 -8.59
CA GLU A 85 -7.71 -25.83 -8.03
C GLU A 85 -7.21 -27.26 -8.26
N GLU A 86 -7.08 -28.04 -7.17
CA GLU A 86 -6.70 -29.44 -7.29
C GLU A 86 -7.74 -30.16 -8.17
N PRO A 87 -7.31 -30.99 -9.13
CA PRO A 87 -8.25 -31.76 -9.93
C PRO A 87 -9.11 -32.63 -9.00
N PRO A 88 -10.39 -32.84 -9.33
CA PRO A 88 -11.28 -33.64 -8.48
C PRO A 88 -10.67 -35.02 -8.26
N GLU A 89 -10.63 -35.47 -6.99
CA GLU A 89 -10.17 -36.81 -6.63
C GLU A 89 -10.93 -37.86 -7.45
N GLU A 90 -10.19 -38.74 -8.14
CA GLU A 90 -10.81 -39.85 -8.86
C GLU A 90 -11.59 -40.72 -7.86
N PRO A 91 -12.81 -41.18 -8.21
CA PRO A 91 -13.56 -42.07 -7.33
C PRO A 91 -12.75 -43.35 -7.07
N PRO A 92 -12.83 -43.92 -5.86
CA PRO A 92 -12.06 -45.10 -5.50
C PRO A 92 -12.34 -46.24 -6.50
N GLU A 93 -11.28 -46.90 -6.97
CA GLU A 93 -11.39 -48.08 -7.84
C GLU A 93 -12.26 -49.14 -7.15
N GLU A 94 -13.26 -49.66 -7.87
CA GLU A 94 -14.13 -50.72 -7.36
C GLU A 94 -13.27 -51.94 -6.99
N PRO A 95 -13.53 -52.59 -5.83
CA PRO A 95 -12.81 -53.79 -5.47
C PRO A 95 -13.02 -54.87 -6.52
N PRO A 96 -11.99 -55.70 -6.80
CA PRO A 96 -12.10 -56.73 -7.83
C PRO A 96 -13.24 -57.70 -7.50
N GLU A 97 -14.08 -58.00 -8.50
CA GLU A 97 -15.16 -58.98 -8.38
C GLU A 97 -14.57 -60.34 -7.97
N GLU A 98 -15.07 -60.92 -6.87
CA GLU A 98 -14.68 -62.25 -6.44
C GLU A 98 -15.09 -63.28 -7.50
N PRO A 99 -14.21 -64.24 -7.86
CA PRO A 99 -14.55 -65.26 -8.83
C PRO A 99 -15.71 -66.14 -8.29
N PRO A 100 -16.59 -66.63 -9.17
CA PRO A 100 -17.75 -67.41 -8.75
C PRO A 100 -17.30 -68.70 -8.06
N GLU A 101 -17.93 -69.01 -6.91
CA GLU A 101 -17.78 -70.28 -6.22
C GLU A 101 -18.41 -71.41 -7.06
N GLU A 102 -17.67 -72.51 -7.32
CA GLU A 102 -18.13 -73.71 -8.04
C GLU A 102 -19.07 -74.61 -7.20
#